data_AF-A0A7V1RE94-F1
#
_entry.id   AF-A0A7V1RE94-F1
#
_cell.length_a   1.000
_cell.length_b   1.000
_cell.length_c   1.000
_cell.angle_alpha   90.00
_cell.angle_beta   90.00
_cell.angle_gamma   90.00
#
_symmetry.space_group_name_H-M   'P 1'
#
loop_
_entity.id
_entity.type
_entity.pdbx_description
1 polymer ?
#
loop_
_entity_poly.entity_id
_entity_poly.type
_entity_poly.pdbx_seq_one_letter_code
_entity_poly.pdbx_strand_id
1 'polypeptide(L)'
;DRLHWEHHSWPTPQELDDRDVILFPEKVAGRYALLRRPLEFVGPEHGTEHPAIWITFSDDLLHWDAPRLLIKPAFGWEDNRIGSSTPPIRTGEGWLVLYHGVENQDPARRRVCYRLGALLLDLDDPTRVIARTPEPIMEPEAYYERFGLYIPNVIFPTGAAVVDGLLHLYYGVCDTAIALATVPLEELVRHVLDTGRQRAVA
;
A
#
# COMPACT_ATOMS: atom_id res chain seq x y z
N ASP A 1 -14.54 -19.18 -10.09
CA ASP A 1 -13.70 -20.40 -9.89
C ASP A 1 -12.22 -20.18 -10.26
N ARG A 2 -11.77 -18.95 -10.51
CA ARG A 2 -10.41 -18.59 -10.97
C ARG A 2 -10.09 -19.03 -12.41
N LEU A 3 -11.06 -19.60 -13.14
CA LEU A 3 -10.94 -19.99 -14.55
C LEU A 3 -11.83 -19.12 -15.44
N HIS A 4 -13.03 -18.79 -14.98
CA HIS A 4 -13.97 -17.92 -15.67
C HIS A 4 -13.96 -16.53 -15.05
N TRP A 5 -13.62 -15.54 -15.87
CA TRP A 5 -13.48 -14.15 -15.48
C TRP A 5 -14.47 -13.28 -16.25
N GLU A 6 -15.20 -12.45 -15.53
CA GLU A 6 -16.12 -11.45 -16.09
C GLU A 6 -15.64 -10.07 -15.68
N HIS A 7 -15.59 -9.15 -16.64
CA HIS A 7 -15.32 -7.75 -16.34
C HIS A 7 -16.55 -7.13 -15.66
N HIS A 8 -16.38 -6.67 -14.42
CA HIS A 8 -17.46 -6.06 -13.65
C HIS A 8 -17.61 -4.57 -13.99
N SER A 9 -16.57 -3.76 -13.73
CA SER A 9 -16.60 -2.31 -13.88
C SER A 9 -15.20 -1.70 -13.90
N TRP A 10 -15.11 -0.45 -14.35
CA TRP A 10 -13.93 0.39 -14.16
C TRP A 10 -14.10 1.20 -12.86
N PRO A 11 -13.35 0.91 -11.78
CA PRO A 11 -13.44 1.67 -10.53
C PRO A 11 -12.73 3.04 -10.60
N THR A 12 -11.95 3.24 -11.66
CA THR A 12 -11.12 4.42 -11.93
C THR A 12 -11.70 5.18 -13.14
N PRO A 13 -11.92 6.50 -13.05
CA PRO A 13 -12.26 7.33 -14.20
C PRO A 13 -11.18 7.29 -15.29
N GLN A 14 -11.59 7.32 -16.56
CA GLN A 14 -10.68 7.12 -17.70
C GLN A 14 -9.58 8.20 -17.80
N GLU A 15 -9.86 9.39 -17.29
CA GLU A 15 -8.99 10.55 -17.29
C GLU A 15 -7.90 10.54 -16.21
N LEU A 16 -7.90 9.53 -15.32
CA LEU A 16 -7.04 9.46 -14.14
C LEU A 16 -6.01 8.34 -14.29
N ASP A 17 -4.71 8.65 -14.16
CA ASP A 17 -3.67 7.63 -13.94
C ASP A 17 -3.71 7.18 -12.47
N ASP A 18 -4.68 6.31 -12.18
CA ASP A 18 -4.88 5.70 -10.87
C ASP A 18 -4.26 4.30 -10.85
N ARG A 19 -3.31 4.12 -9.95
CA ARG A 19 -2.60 2.85 -9.75
C ARG A 19 -2.80 2.39 -8.32
N ASP A 20 -2.32 1.18 -8.04
CA ASP A 20 -2.33 0.64 -6.68
C ASP A 20 -3.76 0.63 -6.09
N VAL A 21 -4.73 0.30 -6.96
CA VAL A 21 -6.17 0.25 -6.67
C VAL A 21 -6.48 -1.09 -6.01
N ILE A 22 -6.72 -1.05 -4.70
CA ILE A 22 -6.83 -2.24 -3.85
C ILE A 22 -8.16 -2.26 -3.11
N LEU A 23 -8.96 -3.29 -3.37
CA LEU A 23 -10.23 -3.52 -2.69
C LEU A 23 -9.99 -4.16 -1.32
N PHE A 24 -10.72 -3.71 -0.29
CA PHE A 24 -10.78 -4.42 0.97
C PHE A 24 -11.43 -5.81 0.78
N PRO A 25 -11.00 -6.83 1.53
CA PRO A 25 -11.48 -8.19 1.34
C PRO A 25 -12.95 -8.40 1.77
N GLU A 26 -13.54 -7.43 2.47
CA GLU A 26 -14.94 -7.43 2.90
C GLU A 26 -15.48 -6.00 2.98
N LYS A 27 -16.80 -5.88 3.14
CA LYS A 27 -17.44 -4.58 3.41
C LYS A 27 -17.05 -4.07 4.79
N VAL A 28 -16.74 -2.79 4.89
CA VAL A 28 -16.46 -2.09 6.15
C VAL A 28 -17.63 -1.14 6.44
N ALA A 29 -18.23 -1.26 7.63
CA ALA A 29 -19.46 -0.54 7.99
C ALA A 29 -20.59 -0.66 6.94
N GLY A 30 -20.70 -1.82 6.29
CA GLY A 30 -21.75 -2.11 5.28
C GLY A 30 -21.45 -1.62 3.86
N ARG A 31 -20.30 -0.99 3.61
CA ARG A 31 -19.89 -0.47 2.30
C ARG A 31 -18.62 -1.12 1.80
N TYR A 32 -18.45 -1.21 0.49
CA TYR A 32 -17.16 -1.56 -0.10
C TYR A 32 -16.18 -0.41 0.14
N ALA A 33 -14.93 -0.75 0.46
CA ALA A 33 -13.84 0.21 0.63
C ALA A 33 -12.71 -0.11 -0.35
N LEU A 34 -12.10 0.93 -0.91
CA LEU A 34 -11.07 0.80 -1.94
C LEU A 34 -9.97 1.83 -1.68
N LEU A 35 -8.74 1.34 -1.57
CA LEU A 35 -7.54 2.18 -1.59
C LEU A 35 -7.15 2.46 -3.03
N ARG A 36 -6.63 3.65 -3.29
CA ARG A 36 -6.21 4.07 -4.64
C ARG A 36 -5.10 5.12 -4.58
N ARG A 37 -4.44 5.35 -5.71
CA ARG A 37 -3.27 6.22 -5.82
C ARG A 37 -3.27 6.96 -7.17
N PRO A 38 -4.17 7.96 -7.32
CA PRO A 38 -4.15 8.85 -8.47
C PRO A 38 -2.87 9.69 -8.49
N LEU A 39 -2.17 9.71 -9.63
CA LEU A 39 -0.96 10.52 -9.80
C LEU A 39 -1.27 12.02 -9.86
N GLU A 40 -2.47 12.37 -10.32
CA GLU A 40 -2.93 13.73 -10.53
C GLU A 40 -3.37 14.43 -9.24
N PHE A 41 -3.66 13.68 -8.16
CA PHE A 41 -4.12 14.26 -6.89
C PHE A 41 -2.94 14.78 -6.06
N VAL A 42 -2.25 15.77 -6.59
CA VAL A 42 -1.10 16.46 -6.00
C VAL A 42 -1.30 17.97 -6.08
N GLY A 43 -0.79 18.69 -5.09
CA GLY A 43 -0.93 20.14 -4.95
C GLY A 43 -1.73 20.56 -3.71
N PRO A 44 -1.78 21.87 -3.43
CA PRO A 44 -2.44 22.42 -2.24
C PRO A 44 -3.91 22.03 -2.09
N GLU A 45 -4.65 21.90 -3.20
CA GLU A 45 -6.05 21.49 -3.25
C GLU A 45 -6.27 20.04 -2.83
N HIS A 46 -5.24 19.20 -2.96
CA HIS A 46 -5.26 17.79 -2.61
C HIS A 46 -4.59 17.50 -1.25
N GLY A 47 -3.87 18.47 -0.67
CA GLY A 47 -3.23 18.35 0.65
C GLY A 47 -1.95 17.50 0.66
N THR A 48 -1.38 17.19 -0.51
CA THR A 48 -0.16 16.41 -0.69
C THR A 48 0.65 16.92 -1.88
N GLU A 49 1.97 17.01 -1.76
CA GLU A 49 2.88 17.42 -2.85
C GLU A 49 3.27 16.24 -3.76
N HIS A 50 3.02 15.01 -3.31
CA HIS A 50 3.42 13.78 -3.96
C HIS A 50 2.25 12.80 -4.07
N PRO A 51 2.26 11.88 -5.06
CA PRO A 51 1.22 10.86 -5.17
C PRO A 51 1.10 10.05 -3.87
N ALA A 52 -0.12 9.99 -3.36
CA ALA A 52 -0.46 9.57 -2.01
C ALA A 52 -1.55 8.49 -2.01
N ILE A 53 -1.80 7.84 -0.88
CA ILE A 53 -2.86 6.84 -0.77
C ILE A 53 -4.16 7.52 -0.38
N TRP A 54 -5.20 7.25 -1.16
CA TRP A 54 -6.56 7.73 -0.94
C TRP A 54 -7.49 6.54 -0.67
N ILE A 55 -8.60 6.80 0.02
CA ILE A 55 -9.66 5.82 0.27
C ILE A 55 -10.99 6.34 -0.28
N THR A 56 -11.77 5.46 -0.90
CA THR A 56 -13.14 5.72 -1.33
C THR A 56 -14.05 4.55 -0.99
N PHE A 57 -15.35 4.79 -1.01
CA PHE A 57 -16.38 3.84 -0.65
C PHE A 57 -17.43 3.71 -1.75
N SER A 58 -18.08 2.55 -1.79
CA SER A 58 -19.16 2.25 -2.73
C SER A 58 -20.17 1.31 -2.10
N ASP A 59 -21.43 1.42 -2.50
CA ASP A 59 -22.48 0.49 -2.07
C ASP A 59 -22.60 -0.72 -3.01
N ASP A 60 -22.13 -0.59 -4.26
CA ASP A 60 -22.43 -1.49 -5.38
C ASP A 60 -21.22 -1.88 -6.25
N LEU A 61 -20.00 -1.40 -5.97
CA LEU A 61 -18.77 -1.56 -6.78
C LEU A 61 -18.82 -0.89 -8.17
N LEU A 62 -19.85 -0.10 -8.46
CA LEU A 62 -20.02 0.63 -9.71
C LEU A 62 -19.81 2.13 -9.47
N HIS A 63 -20.47 2.67 -8.45
CA HIS A 63 -20.45 4.08 -8.12
C HIS A 63 -19.61 4.30 -6.87
N TRP A 64 -18.56 5.11 -7.01
CA TRP A 64 -17.60 5.40 -5.94
C TRP A 64 -17.74 6.84 -5.48
N ASP A 65 -17.69 7.05 -4.18
CA ASP A 65 -17.67 8.38 -3.58
C ASP A 65 -16.39 9.15 -3.98
N ALA A 66 -16.40 10.47 -3.75
CA ALA A 66 -15.20 11.27 -3.86
C ALA A 66 -14.09 10.70 -2.94
N PRO A 67 -12.87 10.43 -3.45
CA PRO A 67 -11.78 9.90 -2.63
C PRO A 67 -11.36 10.87 -1.53
N ARG A 68 -10.98 10.31 -0.37
CA ARG A 68 -10.44 11.04 0.78
C ARG A 68 -8.96 10.72 0.94
N LEU A 69 -8.12 11.73 1.17
CA LEU A 69 -6.70 11.52 1.43
C LEU A 69 -6.55 10.70 2.71
N LEU A 70 -5.89 9.54 2.63
CA LEU A 70 -5.70 8.64 3.77
C LEU A 70 -4.34 8.89 4.43
N ILE A 71 -3.28 8.74 3.64
CA ILE A 71 -1.91 9.05 4.06
C ILE A 71 -1.14 9.67 2.90
N LYS A 72 -0.19 10.55 3.22
CA LYS A 72 0.78 11.15 2.30
C LYS A 72 2.21 10.78 2.69
N PRO A 73 3.18 10.91 1.77
CA PRO A 73 4.59 10.85 2.12
C PRO A 73 4.93 11.75 3.31
N ALA A 74 5.63 11.17 4.29
CA ALA A 74 6.02 11.80 5.55
C ALA A 74 7.46 11.44 5.96
N PHE A 75 8.08 10.44 5.32
CA PHE A 75 9.43 9.97 5.62
C PHE A 75 10.34 10.03 4.39
N GLY A 76 11.66 10.11 4.61
CA GLY A 76 12.63 10.27 3.50
C GLY A 76 12.65 9.08 2.53
N TRP A 77 12.37 7.87 3.02
CA TRP A 77 12.35 6.66 2.18
C TRP A 77 11.12 6.55 1.27
N GLU A 78 10.20 7.51 1.36
CA GLU A 78 8.94 7.56 0.60
C GLU A 78 8.69 8.94 -0.04
N ASP A 79 9.75 9.74 -0.22
CA ASP A 79 9.71 11.14 -0.67
C ASP A 79 9.32 11.36 -2.14
N ASN A 80 9.14 10.29 -2.92
CA ASN A 80 8.71 10.38 -4.30
C ASN A 80 7.21 10.11 -4.47
N ARG A 81 6.74 9.01 -3.88
CA ARG A 81 5.35 8.53 -3.90
C ARG A 81 5.18 7.35 -2.94
N ILE A 82 3.94 7.12 -2.54
CA ILE A 82 3.50 5.90 -1.86
C ILE A 82 2.34 5.26 -2.62
N GLY A 83 2.08 3.98 -2.37
CA GLY A 83 0.95 3.24 -2.93
C GLY A 83 0.65 1.95 -2.16
N SER A 84 -0.61 1.54 -2.12
CA SER A 84 -1.02 0.30 -1.42
C SER A 84 -0.46 -0.94 -2.14
N SER A 85 0.05 -1.92 -1.40
CA SER A 85 0.70 -3.09 -1.98
C SER A 85 -0.26 -4.28 -2.14
N THR A 86 -0.94 -4.66 -1.07
CA THR A 86 -1.80 -5.86 -1.03
C THR A 86 -3.14 -5.53 -0.41
N PRO A 87 -4.20 -6.35 -0.65
CA PRO A 87 -5.45 -6.25 0.10
C PRO A 87 -5.18 -6.18 1.62
N PRO A 88 -5.83 -5.25 2.34
CA PRO A 88 -5.69 -5.14 3.79
C PRO A 88 -6.02 -6.45 4.49
N ILE A 89 -5.26 -6.77 5.53
CA ILE A 89 -5.44 -7.98 6.33
C ILE A 89 -6.17 -7.59 7.61
N ARG A 90 -7.32 -8.22 7.87
CA ARG A 90 -8.05 -8.01 9.12
C ARG A 90 -7.28 -8.64 10.29
N THR A 91 -7.08 -7.88 11.36
CA THR A 91 -6.46 -8.35 12.60
C THR A 91 -7.31 -7.95 13.81
N GLY A 92 -6.97 -8.43 15.00
CA GLY A 92 -7.63 -7.99 16.24
C GLY A 92 -7.39 -6.51 16.57
N GLU A 93 -6.34 -5.91 16.00
CA GLU A 93 -5.87 -4.54 16.32
C GLU A 93 -6.23 -3.53 15.24
N GLY A 94 -6.81 -3.96 14.12
CA GLY A 94 -7.05 -3.11 12.95
C GLY A 94 -6.90 -3.83 11.61
N TRP A 95 -7.11 -3.07 10.53
CA TRP A 95 -6.72 -3.47 9.18
C TRP A 95 -5.24 -3.21 8.98
N LEU A 96 -4.44 -4.27 8.88
CA LEU A 96 -3.04 -4.16 8.49
C LEU A 96 -2.95 -3.88 6.99
N VAL A 97 -2.45 -2.71 6.64
CA VAL A 97 -2.19 -2.29 5.26
C VAL A 97 -0.68 -2.28 5.03
N LEU A 98 -0.25 -3.03 4.03
CA LEU A 98 1.11 -2.97 3.50
C LEU A 98 1.14 -1.97 2.35
N TYR A 99 2.14 -1.10 2.32
CA TYR A 99 2.27 -0.09 1.29
C TYR A 99 3.72 0.08 0.87
N HIS A 100 3.95 0.34 -0.42
CA HIS A 100 5.29 0.67 -0.89
C HIS A 100 5.54 2.17 -0.75
N GLY A 101 6.76 2.52 -0.41
CA GLY A 101 7.31 3.87 -0.48
C GLY A 101 8.46 3.92 -1.46
N VAL A 102 8.52 4.99 -2.23
CA VAL A 102 9.56 5.21 -3.24
C VAL A 102 10.42 6.37 -2.79
N GLU A 103 11.71 6.11 -2.59
CA GLU A 103 12.74 7.13 -2.38
C GLU A 103 13.30 7.56 -3.73
N ASN A 104 13.45 8.87 -3.94
CA ASN A 104 14.17 9.42 -5.08
C ASN A 104 15.67 9.54 -4.76
N GLN A 105 16.47 8.57 -5.19
CA GLN A 105 17.91 8.57 -4.93
C GLN A 105 18.70 9.50 -5.85
N ASP A 106 18.27 9.64 -7.11
CA ASP A 106 18.85 10.56 -8.08
C ASP A 106 17.80 10.94 -9.13
N PRO A 107 17.19 12.14 -9.02
CA PRO A 107 16.17 12.60 -9.96
C PRO A 107 16.70 12.70 -11.40
N ALA A 108 17.96 13.12 -11.58
CA ALA A 108 18.56 13.34 -12.89
C ALA A 108 18.79 12.02 -13.63
N ARG A 109 19.06 10.95 -12.89
CA ARG A 109 19.23 9.58 -13.42
C ARG A 109 17.99 8.71 -13.27
N ARG A 110 16.89 9.25 -12.73
CA ARG A 110 15.66 8.54 -12.40
C ARG A 110 15.92 7.30 -11.54
N ARG A 111 16.89 7.38 -10.62
CA ARG A 111 17.17 6.28 -9.69
C ARG A 111 16.24 6.40 -8.51
N VAL A 112 15.59 5.30 -8.20
CA VAL A 112 14.63 5.18 -7.13
C VAL A 112 14.93 3.92 -6.32
N CYS A 113 14.46 3.89 -5.07
CA CYS A 113 14.46 2.70 -4.24
C CYS A 113 13.05 2.45 -3.73
N TYR A 114 12.51 1.26 -4.00
CA TYR A 114 11.20 0.86 -3.50
C TYR A 114 11.38 0.04 -2.23
N ARG A 115 10.70 0.47 -1.16
CA ARG A 115 10.69 -0.20 0.13
C ARG A 115 9.26 -0.44 0.59
N LEU A 116 9.09 -1.28 1.60
CA LEU A 116 7.78 -1.62 2.16
C LEU A 116 7.62 -1.00 3.53
N GLY A 117 6.50 -0.34 3.78
CA GLY A 117 6.02 0.04 5.10
C GLY A 117 4.71 -0.64 5.45
N ALA A 118 4.25 -0.41 6.68
CA ALA A 118 2.97 -0.89 7.15
C ALA A 118 2.24 0.16 8.00
N LEU A 119 0.91 0.11 7.94
CA LEU A 119 0.04 0.86 8.84
C LEU A 119 -1.13 -0.01 9.31
N LEU A 120 -1.74 0.40 10.42
CA LEU A 120 -2.99 -0.13 10.94
C LEU A 120 -4.09 0.91 10.79
N LEU A 121 -5.21 0.52 10.20
CA LEU A 121 -6.44 1.33 10.15
C LEU A 121 -7.47 0.77 11.14
N ASP A 122 -8.35 1.64 11.61
CA ASP A 122 -9.47 1.25 12.47
C ASP A 122 -10.43 0.28 11.74
N LEU A 123 -10.93 -0.72 12.48
CA LEU A 123 -11.76 -1.79 11.93
C LEU A 123 -13.13 -1.30 11.45
N ASP A 124 -13.70 -0.32 12.14
CA ASP A 124 -15.03 0.21 11.88
C ASP A 124 -14.98 1.46 10.98
N ASP A 125 -13.92 2.27 11.13
CA ASP A 125 -13.67 3.44 10.29
C ASP A 125 -12.26 3.41 9.66
N PRO A 126 -12.09 2.82 8.46
CA PRO A 126 -10.79 2.65 7.84
C PRO A 126 -10.20 3.98 7.32
N THR A 127 -10.89 5.11 7.54
CA THR A 127 -10.31 6.44 7.30
C THR A 127 -9.41 6.92 8.46
N ARG A 128 -9.37 6.17 9.57
CA ARG A 128 -8.56 6.47 10.75
C ARG A 128 -7.33 5.59 10.81
N VAL A 129 -6.16 6.21 10.74
CA VAL A 129 -4.86 5.55 10.95
C VAL A 129 -4.59 5.42 12.46
N ILE A 130 -4.41 4.18 12.93
CA ILE A 130 -4.07 3.86 14.33
C ILE A 130 -2.56 4.00 14.55
N ALA A 131 -1.77 3.43 13.63
CA ALA A 131 -0.32 3.40 13.71
C ALA A 131 0.27 3.26 12.30
N ARG A 132 1.45 3.84 12.07
CA ARG A 132 2.18 3.75 10.80
C ARG A 132 3.68 3.69 11.07
N THR A 133 4.38 2.74 10.47
CA THR A 133 5.83 2.56 10.69
C THR A 133 6.60 3.78 10.18
N PRO A 134 7.52 4.37 10.98
CA PRO A 134 8.34 5.50 10.53
C PRO A 134 9.48 5.07 9.60
N GLU A 135 9.92 3.82 9.75
CA GLU A 135 10.96 3.17 8.97
C GLU A 135 10.34 2.07 8.09
N PRO A 136 11.00 1.67 6.98
CA PRO A 136 10.57 0.53 6.20
C PRO A 136 10.64 -0.76 7.02
N ILE A 137 9.66 -1.65 6.83
CA ILE A 137 9.66 -3.01 7.40
C ILE A 137 10.42 -4.01 6.51
N MET A 138 10.68 -3.64 5.26
CA MET A 138 11.47 -4.42 4.31
C MET A 138 12.10 -3.49 3.27
N GLU A 139 13.33 -3.77 2.87
CA GLU A 139 14.04 -3.05 1.81
C GLU A 139 14.93 -3.98 0.96
N PRO A 140 15.40 -3.54 -0.22
CA PRO A 140 16.28 -4.35 -1.07
C PRO A 140 17.61 -4.71 -0.40
N GLU A 141 17.80 -5.99 -0.10
CA GLU A 141 19.02 -6.54 0.51
C GLU A 141 19.67 -7.62 -0.34
N ALA A 142 18.87 -8.57 -0.82
CA ALA A 142 19.36 -9.68 -1.60
C ALA A 142 19.82 -9.21 -2.99
N TYR A 143 20.74 -9.98 -3.60
CA TYR A 143 21.29 -9.61 -4.91
C TYR A 143 20.19 -9.45 -5.97
N TYR A 144 19.14 -10.28 -5.92
CA TYR A 144 18.02 -10.24 -6.87
C TYR A 144 17.06 -9.07 -6.62
N GLU A 145 17.16 -8.38 -5.49
CA GLU A 145 16.38 -7.17 -5.15
C GLU A 145 17.13 -5.88 -5.53
N ARG A 146 18.47 -5.98 -5.63
CA ARG A 146 19.37 -4.86 -5.96
C ARG A 146 19.75 -4.83 -7.44
N PHE A 147 19.82 -5.99 -8.09
CA PHE A 147 20.25 -6.13 -9.47
C PHE A 147 19.21 -6.89 -10.30
N GLY A 148 18.76 -6.28 -11.39
CA GLY A 148 17.85 -6.89 -12.36
C GLY A 148 17.86 -6.15 -13.69
N LEU A 149 16.99 -6.56 -14.62
CA LEU A 149 17.02 -6.09 -16.00
C LEU A 149 16.50 -4.65 -16.16
N TYR A 150 15.51 -4.27 -15.36
CA TYR A 150 14.76 -3.02 -15.55
C TYR A 150 15.09 -1.96 -14.51
N ILE A 151 14.66 -2.16 -13.26
CA ILE A 151 14.82 -1.15 -12.20
C ILE A 151 15.57 -1.77 -11.01
N PRO A 152 16.81 -1.36 -10.70
CA PRO A 152 17.52 -1.86 -9.51
C PRO A 152 16.90 -1.33 -8.22
N ASN A 153 17.18 -1.98 -7.09
CA ASN A 153 16.70 -1.59 -5.76
C ASN A 153 15.17 -1.53 -5.65
N VAL A 154 14.50 -2.60 -6.07
CA VAL A 154 13.04 -2.70 -6.02
C VAL A 154 12.61 -3.97 -5.32
N ILE A 155 11.80 -3.80 -4.28
CA ILE A 155 10.85 -4.81 -3.81
C ILE A 155 9.43 -4.25 -3.97
N PHE A 156 8.52 -5.05 -4.52
CA PHE A 156 7.15 -4.60 -4.81
C PHE A 156 6.13 -5.69 -4.51
N PRO A 157 5.63 -5.77 -3.27
CA PRO A 157 4.63 -6.77 -2.89
C PRO A 157 3.27 -6.54 -3.58
N THR A 158 2.69 -7.61 -4.11
CA THR A 158 1.37 -7.60 -4.76
C THR A 158 0.47 -8.77 -4.35
N GLY A 159 1.02 -9.72 -3.59
CA GLY A 159 0.26 -10.85 -3.05
C GLY A 159 0.61 -11.11 -1.60
N ALA A 160 -0.40 -11.31 -0.77
CA ALA A 160 -0.24 -11.69 0.63
C ALA A 160 -1.24 -12.79 0.99
N ALA A 161 -0.80 -13.76 1.79
CA ALA A 161 -1.66 -14.79 2.35
C ALA A 161 -1.23 -15.12 3.78
N VAL A 162 -2.19 -15.24 4.69
CA VAL A 162 -1.93 -15.69 6.06
C VAL A 162 -2.27 -17.18 6.14
N VAL A 163 -1.28 -18.00 6.49
CA VAL A 163 -1.43 -19.45 6.64
C VAL A 163 -0.82 -19.83 7.99
N ASP A 164 -1.61 -20.45 8.87
CA ASP A 164 -1.17 -20.89 10.20
C ASP A 164 -0.48 -19.79 11.03
N GLY A 165 -0.99 -18.56 10.95
CA GLY A 165 -0.44 -17.38 11.66
C GLY A 165 0.79 -16.73 11.01
N LEU A 166 1.28 -17.30 9.89
CA LEU A 166 2.41 -16.77 9.13
C LEU A 166 1.93 -15.99 7.90
N LEU A 167 2.35 -14.73 7.81
CA LEU A 167 2.16 -13.92 6.61
C LEU A 167 3.17 -14.36 5.55
N HIS A 168 2.67 -14.83 4.41
CA HIS A 168 3.42 -15.11 3.20
C HIS A 168 3.27 -13.92 2.25
N LEU A 169 4.36 -13.21 2.00
CA LEU A 169 4.39 -12.02 1.16
C LEU A 169 5.10 -12.34 -0.15
N TYR A 170 4.35 -12.33 -1.25
CA TYR A 170 4.86 -12.51 -2.61
C TYR A 170 5.14 -11.14 -3.23
N TYR A 171 6.38 -10.91 -3.64
CA TYR A 171 6.84 -9.59 -4.07
C TYR A 171 7.69 -9.65 -5.32
N GLY A 172 7.46 -8.70 -6.22
CA GLY A 172 8.31 -8.47 -7.38
C GLY A 172 9.66 -7.92 -6.96
N VAL A 173 10.71 -8.33 -7.67
CA VAL A 173 12.08 -7.84 -7.45
C VAL A 173 12.67 -7.36 -8.78
N CYS A 174 13.15 -6.11 -8.78
CA CYS A 174 13.72 -5.43 -9.94
C CYS A 174 12.90 -5.51 -11.25
N ASP A 175 11.57 -5.59 -11.17
CA ASP A 175 10.64 -5.85 -12.27
C ASP A 175 11.04 -7.07 -13.13
N THR A 176 11.70 -8.06 -12.53
CA THR A 176 12.32 -9.19 -13.24
C THR A 176 11.84 -10.54 -12.74
N ALA A 177 11.68 -10.70 -11.42
CA ALA A 177 11.31 -11.97 -10.80
C ALA A 177 10.33 -11.76 -9.63
N ILE A 178 9.85 -12.87 -9.07
CA ILE A 178 9.01 -12.89 -7.86
C ILE A 178 9.77 -13.64 -6.76
N ALA A 179 9.76 -13.10 -5.55
CA ALA A 179 10.31 -13.70 -4.35
C ALA A 179 9.23 -13.86 -3.26
N LEU A 180 9.57 -14.58 -2.19
CA LEU A 180 8.71 -14.84 -1.04
C LEU A 180 9.46 -14.48 0.25
N ALA A 181 8.81 -13.68 1.09
CA ALA A 181 9.23 -13.43 2.46
C ALA A 181 8.12 -13.89 3.42
N THR A 182 8.50 -14.28 4.63
CA THR A 182 7.55 -14.72 5.65
C THR A 182 7.82 -14.07 7.00
N VAL A 183 6.75 -13.73 7.72
CA VAL A 183 6.83 -13.16 9.07
C VAL A 183 5.61 -13.61 9.89
N PRO A 184 5.75 -13.89 11.21
CA PRO A 184 4.58 -14.09 12.06
C PRO A 184 3.69 -12.85 12.05
N LEU A 185 2.39 -13.02 11.74
CA LEU A 185 1.48 -11.88 11.57
C LEU A 185 1.39 -11.04 12.84
N GLU A 186 1.29 -11.70 13.99
CA GLU A 186 1.20 -11.02 15.29
C GLU A 186 2.46 -10.20 15.63
N GLU A 187 3.64 -10.67 15.21
CA GLU A 187 4.89 -9.95 15.42
C GLU A 187 4.94 -8.68 14.56
N LEU A 188 4.52 -8.76 13.29
CA LEU A 188 4.42 -7.60 12.43
C LEU A 188 3.40 -6.58 12.97
N VAL A 189 2.20 -7.03 13.38
CA VAL A 189 1.19 -6.14 13.97
C VAL A 189 1.72 -5.45 15.22
N ARG A 190 2.39 -6.20 16.11
CA ARG A 190 3.02 -5.64 17.32
C ARG A 190 4.09 -4.62 16.96
N HIS A 191 4.96 -4.92 15.99
CA HIS A 191 5.98 -3.98 15.53
C HIS A 191 5.38 -2.66 15.02
N VAL A 192 4.29 -2.74 14.24
CA VAL A 192 3.58 -1.54 13.74
C VAL A 192 3.00 -0.71 14.90
N LEU A 193 2.43 -1.36 15.91
CA LEU A 193 1.88 -0.65 17.09
C LEU A 193 2.98 0.00 17.93
N ASP A 194 4.08 -0.70 18.17
CA ASP A 194 5.17 -0.25 19.03
C ASP A 194 5.92 0.94 18.41
N THR A 195 6.13 0.91 17.09
CA THR A 195 6.90 1.94 16.38
C THR A 195 6.02 3.06 15.81
N GLY A 196 4.76 2.75 15.48
CA GLY A 196 3.91 3.63 14.68
C GLY A 196 2.91 4.50 15.44
N ARG A 197 2.70 4.27 16.75
CA ARG A 197 1.79 5.10 17.57
C ARG A 197 2.35 6.50 17.87
N GLN A 198 3.66 6.71 17.78
CA GLN A 198 4.32 7.93 18.27
C GLN A 198 4.18 9.17 17.35
N ARG A 199 3.53 9.06 16.18
CA ARG A 199 3.40 10.19 15.22
C ARG A 199 2.06 10.28 14.47
N ALA A 200 0.97 9.72 15.00
CA ALA A 200 -0.38 9.90 14.41
C ALA A 200 -0.95 11.33 14.53
N VAL A 201 -0.12 12.31 14.88
CA VAL A 201 -0.47 13.74 14.97
C VAL A 201 0.59 14.55 14.23
N ALA A 202 0.32 14.85 12.96
CA ALA A 202 0.81 16.02 12.23
C ALA A 202 -0.03 16.23 10.96
#